data_AF-A0A061QZF9-F1
#
_entry.id   AF-A0A061QZF9-F1
#
_cell.length_a   1.000
_cell.length_b   1.000
_cell.length_c   1.000
_cell.angle_alpha   90.00
_cell.angle_beta   90.00
_cell.angle_gamma   90.00
#
_symmetry.space_group_name_H-M   'P 1'
#
loop_
_entity.id
_entity.type
_entity.pdbx_description
1 polymer ?
#
loop_
_entity_poly.entity_id
_entity_poly.type
_entity_poly.pdbx_seq_one_letter_code
_entity_poly.pdbx_strand_id
1 'polypeptide(L)'
;SSLIVALASAARNTAPLLERRLRVHTATATAYESIQLQSKARSVIPTDRLRREAKEAAELSADLGEDPAADELDVLAELLLHWFKKEFFKWVNSPPCDFCGSPTQIAGMVQPSSEDLRHGASRVELHRCKTCGRGTRFPRYNDPGKLLDTRRGRCGEWANCFTLCCRAMGLDARIVFDWTDHVWTEYFSPAKGRWVHLDPCEAAYDKPLLYEAGWGKKLSYAIAFSKDSVTDVTRRYTSDFASLVPRRTEAPEPVVLALTAVLTQGLRRGMGAEQLQALHRRDLAEAEELAGGPAAPRGPLPGRQTGTEEWRRARGEMGSAGGKDGTAAPKPLARTGTRFMPANDGEALAHEPRRIRGGFVRASGHNAPEETVVRAFDGNSSTK
;
A
#
# COMPACT_ATOMS: atom_id res chain seq x y z
N SER A 1 1.52 15.45 32.77
CA SER A 1 0.33 15.87 32.01
C SER A 1 0.31 17.36 31.65
N SER A 2 0.65 18.29 32.55
CA SER A 2 0.54 19.75 32.27
C SER A 2 1.50 20.28 31.19
N LEU A 3 2.73 19.77 31.12
CA LEU A 3 3.72 20.20 30.11
C LEU A 3 3.31 19.79 28.67
N ILE A 4 2.79 18.57 28.50
CA ILE A 4 2.31 18.07 27.21
C ILE A 4 1.09 18.88 26.75
N VAL A 5 0.18 19.22 27.65
CA VAL A 5 -1.00 20.06 27.34
C VAL A 5 -0.58 21.48 26.94
N ALA A 6 0.41 22.06 27.61
CA ALA A 6 0.94 23.38 27.25
C ALA A 6 1.66 23.38 25.89
N LEU A 7 2.52 22.38 25.64
CA LEU A 7 3.20 22.18 24.36
C LEU A 7 2.20 21.91 23.22
N ALA A 8 1.15 21.13 23.49
CA ALA A 8 0.05 20.90 22.56
C ALA A 8 -0.66 22.21 22.23
N SER A 9 -1.00 23.02 23.23
CA SER A 9 -1.69 24.29 23.00
C SER A 9 -0.84 25.27 22.19
N ALA A 10 0.46 25.35 22.48
CA ALA A 10 1.39 26.18 21.73
C ALA A 10 1.52 25.68 20.27
N ALA A 11 1.73 24.37 20.07
CA ALA A 11 1.85 23.76 18.75
C ALA A 11 0.61 23.99 17.88
N ARG A 12 -0.59 23.87 18.46
CA ARG A 12 -1.87 24.15 17.78
C ARG A 12 -1.97 25.59 17.31
N ASN A 13 -1.57 26.54 18.15
CA ASN A 13 -1.56 27.95 17.78
C ASN A 13 -0.52 28.25 16.69
N THR A 14 0.59 27.50 16.65
CA THR A 14 1.65 27.67 15.65
C THR A 14 1.27 27.14 14.27
N ALA A 15 0.57 25.99 14.18
CA ALA A 15 0.27 25.34 12.90
C ALA A 15 -1.19 24.80 12.83
N PRO A 16 -2.21 25.70 12.87
CA PRO A 16 -3.62 25.29 12.93
C PRO A 16 -4.11 24.54 11.68
N LEU A 17 -3.56 24.86 10.50
CA LEU A 17 -3.90 24.15 9.26
C LEU A 17 -3.37 22.71 9.25
N LEU A 18 -2.14 22.52 9.73
CA LEU A 18 -1.55 21.19 9.90
C LEU A 18 -2.37 20.37 10.89
N GLU A 19 -2.69 20.93 12.06
CA GLU A 19 -3.53 20.24 13.05
C GLU A 19 -4.86 19.81 12.43
N ARG A 20 -5.56 20.70 11.72
CA ARG A 20 -6.83 20.37 11.07
C ARG A 20 -6.66 19.22 10.07
N ARG A 21 -5.60 19.24 9.24
CA ARG A 21 -5.29 18.17 8.29
C ARG A 21 -5.06 16.84 9.01
N LEU A 22 -4.23 16.84 10.06
CA LEU A 22 -3.96 15.64 10.86
C LEU A 22 -5.27 15.08 11.48
N ARG A 23 -6.12 15.92 12.06
CA ARG A 23 -7.40 15.49 12.65
C ARG A 23 -8.35 14.86 11.63
N VAL A 24 -8.43 15.42 10.42
CA VAL A 24 -9.25 14.85 9.35
C VAL A 24 -8.77 13.44 9.00
N HIS A 25 -7.47 13.26 8.82
CA HIS A 25 -6.90 11.95 8.48
C HIS A 25 -6.95 10.95 9.66
N THR A 26 -6.84 11.42 10.91
CA THR A 26 -7.12 10.58 12.09
C THR A 26 -8.56 10.07 12.07
N ALA A 27 -9.54 10.92 11.75
CA ALA A 27 -10.94 10.49 11.64
C ALA A 27 -11.16 9.48 10.50
N THR A 28 -10.43 9.63 9.38
CA THR A 28 -10.42 8.62 8.31
C THR A 28 -9.93 7.26 8.83
N ALA A 29 -8.82 7.24 9.56
CA ALA A 29 -8.23 5.99 10.07
C ALA A 29 -9.13 5.30 11.11
N THR A 30 -9.77 6.06 12.01
CA THR A 30 -10.66 5.48 13.02
C THR A 30 -11.98 4.97 12.44
N ALA A 31 -12.42 5.50 11.29
CA ALA A 31 -13.62 5.01 10.61
C ALA A 31 -13.51 3.53 10.19
N TYR A 32 -12.29 3.04 9.91
CA TYR A 32 -12.06 1.63 9.56
C TYR A 32 -12.39 0.65 10.69
N GLU A 33 -12.53 1.11 11.93
CA GLU A 33 -12.88 0.29 13.09
C GLU A 33 -14.40 0.03 13.21
N SER A 34 -15.21 0.62 12.33
CA SER A 34 -16.65 0.32 12.27
C SER A 34 -16.89 -1.16 11.94
N ILE A 35 -17.59 -1.85 12.83
CA ILE A 35 -18.00 -3.26 12.66
C ILE A 35 -18.83 -3.43 11.39
N GLN A 36 -19.71 -2.47 11.08
CA GLN A 36 -20.56 -2.49 9.90
C GLN A 36 -19.72 -2.38 8.62
N LEU A 37 -18.76 -1.45 8.58
CA LEU A 37 -17.86 -1.30 7.42
C LEU A 37 -16.99 -2.54 7.21
N GLN A 38 -16.41 -3.08 8.28
CA GLN A 38 -15.60 -4.29 8.17
C GLN A 38 -16.43 -5.51 7.76
N SER A 39 -17.68 -5.61 8.21
CA SER A 39 -18.58 -6.70 7.80
C SER A 39 -18.97 -6.56 6.33
N LYS A 40 -19.24 -5.33 5.85
CA LYS A 40 -19.45 -5.06 4.43
C LYS A 40 -18.23 -5.44 3.60
N ALA A 41 -17.02 -5.08 4.04
CA ALA A 41 -15.78 -5.46 3.37
C ALA A 41 -15.62 -6.99 3.29
N ARG A 42 -15.81 -7.71 4.40
CA ARG A 42 -15.76 -9.19 4.41
C ARG A 42 -16.78 -9.83 3.48
N SER A 43 -17.95 -9.21 3.26
CA SER A 43 -18.96 -9.74 2.34
C SER A 43 -18.55 -9.73 0.86
N VAL A 44 -17.54 -8.93 0.49
CA VAL A 44 -17.07 -8.83 -0.91
C VAL A 44 -15.65 -9.36 -1.10
N ILE A 45 -14.89 -9.54 -0.03
CA ILE A 45 -13.57 -10.18 -0.06
C ILE A 45 -13.76 -11.70 -0.10
N PRO A 46 -13.02 -12.46 -0.92
CA PRO A 46 -13.01 -13.92 -0.88
C PRO A 46 -12.22 -14.43 0.33
N THR A 47 -12.69 -14.12 1.55
CA THR A 47 -11.97 -14.32 2.82
C THR A 47 -11.50 -15.76 3.00
N ASP A 48 -12.38 -16.75 2.80
CA ASP A 48 -12.04 -18.16 3.01
C ASP A 48 -10.98 -18.65 2.02
N ARG A 49 -11.03 -18.16 0.77
CA ARG A 49 -10.03 -18.47 -0.26
C ARG A 49 -8.66 -17.92 0.16
N LEU A 50 -8.58 -16.62 0.44
CA LEU A 50 -7.31 -15.95 0.76
C LEU A 50 -6.67 -16.47 2.05
N ARG A 51 -7.48 -16.77 3.08
CA ARG A 51 -6.97 -17.34 4.33
C ARG A 51 -6.43 -18.75 4.14
N ARG A 52 -7.14 -19.60 3.39
CA ARG A 52 -6.68 -20.95 3.08
C ARG A 52 -5.38 -20.93 2.28
N GLU A 53 -5.31 -20.11 1.22
CA GLU A 53 -4.09 -19.96 0.41
C GLU A 53 -2.91 -19.42 1.23
N ALA A 54 -3.15 -18.46 2.14
CA ALA A 54 -2.11 -17.94 3.03
C ALA A 54 -1.56 -19.01 3.98
N LYS A 55 -2.46 -19.80 4.57
CA LYS A 55 -2.09 -20.90 5.47
C LYS A 55 -1.31 -21.99 4.74
N GLU A 56 -1.82 -22.46 3.60
CA GLU A 56 -1.17 -23.50 2.79
C GLU A 56 0.23 -23.06 2.33
N ALA A 57 0.41 -21.79 1.96
CA ALA A 57 1.71 -21.24 1.57
C ALA A 57 2.70 -21.13 2.74
N ALA A 58 2.22 -20.75 3.93
CA ALA A 58 3.05 -20.68 5.14
C ALA A 58 3.50 -22.09 5.59
N GLU A 59 2.57 -23.05 5.61
CA GLU A 59 2.86 -24.46 5.91
C GLU A 59 3.89 -25.03 4.93
N LEU A 60 3.70 -24.79 3.63
CA LEU A 60 4.64 -25.26 2.62
C LEU A 60 6.03 -24.63 2.75
N SER A 61 6.12 -23.32 3.03
CA SER A 61 7.40 -22.63 3.22
C SER A 61 8.19 -23.25 4.39
N ALA A 62 7.48 -23.62 5.47
CA ALA A 62 8.07 -24.35 6.59
C ALA A 62 8.51 -25.77 6.20
N ASP A 63 7.68 -26.52 5.47
CA ASP A 63 8.00 -27.89 5.00
C ASP A 63 9.22 -27.92 4.07
N LEU A 64 9.42 -26.86 3.27
CA LEU A 64 10.58 -26.69 2.40
C LEU A 64 11.84 -26.20 3.15
N GLY A 65 11.73 -25.88 4.44
CA GLY A 65 12.84 -25.41 5.26
C GLY A 65 13.34 -24.02 4.87
N GLU A 66 12.47 -23.13 4.39
CA GLU A 66 12.84 -21.73 4.18
C GLU A 66 13.20 -21.07 5.52
N ASP A 67 14.26 -20.26 5.53
CA ASP A 67 14.72 -19.56 6.74
C ASP A 67 14.88 -18.04 6.48
N PRO A 68 14.03 -17.18 7.07
CA PRO A 68 12.86 -17.56 7.88
C PRO A 68 11.74 -18.11 7.00
N ALA A 69 10.94 -19.01 7.56
CA ALA A 69 9.71 -19.48 6.92
C ALA A 69 8.72 -18.32 6.74
N ALA A 70 7.86 -18.42 5.73
CA ALA A 70 6.83 -17.44 5.45
C ALA A 70 5.78 -17.41 6.58
N ASP A 71 5.44 -16.20 7.02
CA ASP A 71 4.39 -15.98 8.02
C ASP A 71 3.01 -15.87 7.35
N GLU A 72 1.99 -16.49 7.96
CA GLU A 72 0.63 -16.54 7.41
C GLU A 72 0.05 -15.12 7.18
N LEU A 73 0.26 -14.18 8.10
CA LEU A 73 -0.29 -12.82 7.97
C LEU A 73 0.46 -12.02 6.91
N ASP A 74 1.77 -12.23 6.78
CA ASP A 74 2.57 -11.64 5.72
C ASP A 74 2.10 -12.12 4.34
N VAL A 75 1.88 -13.43 4.18
CA VAL A 75 1.33 -14.00 2.94
C VAL A 75 -0.09 -13.49 2.70
N LEU A 76 -0.93 -13.43 3.73
CA LEU A 76 -2.30 -12.92 3.62
C LEU A 76 -2.32 -11.46 3.14
N ALA A 77 -1.43 -10.61 3.65
CA ALA A 77 -1.30 -9.22 3.22
C ALA A 77 -0.91 -9.13 1.74
N GLU A 78 0.02 -9.97 1.29
CA GLU A 78 0.43 -10.02 -0.12
C GLU A 78 -0.69 -10.56 -1.04
N LEU A 79 -1.38 -11.64 -0.67
CA LEU A 79 -2.51 -12.17 -1.42
C LEU A 79 -3.66 -11.17 -1.52
N LEU A 80 -3.98 -10.47 -0.42
CA LEU A 80 -5.00 -9.44 -0.40
C LEU A 80 -4.63 -8.28 -1.33
N LEU A 81 -3.36 -7.86 -1.34
CA LEU A 81 -2.83 -6.82 -2.23
C LEU A 81 -3.01 -7.20 -3.72
N HIS A 82 -2.68 -8.44 -4.07
CA HIS A 82 -2.82 -8.96 -5.42
C HIS A 82 -4.29 -9.07 -5.85
N TRP A 83 -5.14 -9.67 -5.02
CA TRP A 83 -6.58 -9.74 -5.26
C TRP A 83 -7.17 -8.35 -5.47
N PHE A 84 -6.81 -7.38 -4.62
CA PHE A 84 -7.34 -6.03 -4.70
C PHE A 84 -7.05 -5.37 -6.05
N LYS A 85 -5.79 -5.47 -6.53
CA LYS A 85 -5.36 -4.89 -7.80
C LYS A 85 -5.88 -5.64 -9.03
N LYS A 86 -5.87 -6.97 -8.99
CA LYS A 86 -6.11 -7.80 -10.18
C LYS A 86 -7.58 -8.14 -10.37
N GLU A 87 -8.31 -8.35 -9.28
CA GLU A 87 -9.69 -8.85 -9.33
C GLU A 87 -10.70 -7.79 -8.90
N PHE A 88 -10.42 -7.02 -7.84
CA PHE A 88 -11.46 -6.23 -7.16
C PHE A 88 -11.60 -4.79 -7.66
N PHE A 89 -10.51 -4.01 -7.65
CA PHE A 89 -10.57 -2.56 -7.82
C PHE A 89 -9.98 -2.10 -9.16
N LYS A 90 -10.56 -1.06 -9.77
CA LYS A 90 -10.19 -0.58 -11.11
C LYS A 90 -9.68 0.86 -11.09
N TRP A 91 -8.61 1.11 -11.84
CA TRP A 91 -8.03 2.44 -11.98
C TRP A 91 -8.86 3.28 -12.96
N VAL A 92 -9.13 4.53 -12.61
CA VAL A 92 -9.91 5.45 -13.47
C VAL A 92 -9.09 6.71 -13.78
N ASN A 93 -8.62 6.81 -15.02
CA ASN A 93 -8.12 8.08 -15.57
C ASN A 93 -9.30 8.99 -15.90
N SER A 94 -10.13 8.55 -16.86
CA SER A 94 -11.43 9.11 -17.21
C SER A 94 -12.45 7.97 -17.24
N PRO A 95 -13.64 8.12 -16.65
CA PRO A 95 -14.68 7.10 -16.70
C PRO A 95 -15.20 6.89 -18.14
N PRO A 96 -15.62 5.68 -18.54
CA PRO A 96 -16.37 5.53 -19.79
C PRO A 96 -17.72 6.26 -19.71
N CYS A 97 -18.29 6.62 -20.84
CA CYS A 97 -19.60 7.27 -20.87
C CYS A 97 -20.69 6.35 -20.32
N ASP A 98 -21.50 6.84 -19.37
CA ASP A 98 -22.59 6.07 -18.74
C ASP A 98 -23.68 5.66 -19.73
N PHE A 99 -23.77 6.33 -20.88
CA PHE A 99 -24.82 6.10 -21.88
C PHE A 99 -24.39 5.19 -23.03
N CYS A 100 -23.16 5.30 -23.51
CA CYS A 100 -22.69 4.57 -24.69
C CYS A 100 -21.37 3.82 -24.50
N GLY A 101 -20.76 3.88 -23.32
CA GLY A 101 -19.48 3.22 -23.01
C GLY A 101 -18.24 3.84 -23.66
N SER A 102 -18.40 4.76 -24.61
CA SER A 102 -17.27 5.40 -25.32
C SER A 102 -16.36 6.21 -24.39
N PRO A 103 -15.08 6.42 -24.78
CA PRO A 103 -14.16 7.26 -24.03
C PRO A 103 -14.66 8.69 -23.79
N THR A 104 -14.30 9.23 -22.64
CA THR A 104 -14.64 10.60 -22.22
C THR A 104 -13.38 11.41 -21.92
N GLN A 105 -13.54 12.73 -21.83
CA GLN A 105 -12.49 13.65 -21.41
C GLN A 105 -13.01 14.59 -20.34
N ILE A 106 -12.15 14.95 -19.39
CA ILE A 106 -12.50 15.89 -18.33
C ILE A 106 -12.97 17.22 -18.94
N ALA A 107 -14.15 17.67 -18.51
CA ALA A 107 -14.83 18.88 -18.96
C ALA A 107 -14.99 19.91 -17.83
N GLY A 108 -14.52 19.59 -16.62
CA GLY A 108 -14.51 20.48 -15.46
C GLY A 108 -15.03 19.79 -14.20
N MET A 109 -15.46 20.61 -13.25
CA MET A 109 -16.11 20.17 -12.01
C MET A 109 -17.60 20.53 -12.04
N VAL A 110 -18.41 19.72 -11.38
CA VAL A 110 -19.85 19.98 -11.18
C VAL A 110 -20.18 19.92 -9.69
N GLN A 111 -21.30 20.54 -9.32
CA GLN A 111 -21.75 20.53 -7.94
C GLN A 111 -22.05 19.09 -7.47
N PRO A 112 -21.59 18.70 -6.27
CA PRO A 112 -21.99 17.47 -5.62
C PRO A 112 -23.50 17.41 -5.41
N SER A 113 -24.09 16.25 -5.67
CA SER A 113 -25.47 15.97 -5.24
C SER A 113 -25.54 15.71 -3.73
N SER A 114 -26.75 15.66 -3.17
CA SER A 114 -26.96 15.26 -1.78
C SER A 114 -26.48 13.83 -1.50
N GLU A 115 -26.57 12.92 -2.48
CA GLU A 115 -26.01 11.58 -2.38
C GLU A 115 -24.47 11.61 -2.38
N ASP A 116 -23.87 12.45 -3.24
CA ASP A 116 -22.41 12.59 -3.31
C ASP A 116 -21.83 13.03 -1.95
N LEU A 117 -22.44 14.04 -1.35
CA LEU A 117 -22.04 14.57 -0.04
C LEU A 117 -22.24 13.54 1.09
N ARG A 118 -23.31 12.75 1.04
CA ARG A 118 -23.57 11.67 2.01
C ARG A 118 -22.43 10.66 2.07
N HIS A 119 -21.78 10.39 0.94
CA HIS A 119 -20.64 9.47 0.82
C HIS A 119 -19.28 10.19 0.76
N GLY A 120 -19.24 11.44 1.25
CA GLY A 120 -18.00 12.20 1.40
C GLY A 120 -17.37 12.70 0.11
N ALA A 121 -18.10 12.71 -1.02
CA ALA A 121 -17.62 13.29 -2.28
C ALA A 121 -17.91 14.79 -2.35
N SER A 122 -16.99 15.61 -1.84
CA SER A 122 -17.03 17.08 -1.97
C SER A 122 -16.60 17.58 -3.34
N ARG A 123 -15.98 16.71 -4.16
CA ARG A 123 -15.53 17.02 -5.53
C ARG A 123 -16.14 16.02 -6.50
N VAL A 124 -16.75 16.54 -7.57
CA VAL A 124 -17.30 15.72 -8.65
C VAL A 124 -16.77 16.23 -9.98
N GLU A 125 -16.01 15.38 -10.66
CA GLU A 125 -15.51 15.66 -12.00
C GLU A 125 -16.61 15.40 -13.03
N LEU A 126 -16.75 16.28 -14.02
CA LEU A 126 -17.58 16.05 -15.19
C LEU A 126 -16.70 15.64 -16.35
N HIS A 127 -17.04 14.53 -16.99
CA HIS A 127 -16.35 14.02 -18.17
C HIS A 127 -17.30 14.02 -19.35
N ARG A 128 -16.93 14.66 -20.46
CA ARG A 128 -17.75 14.77 -21.67
C ARG A 128 -17.38 13.67 -22.67
N CYS A 129 -18.39 12.94 -23.15
CA CYS A 129 -18.22 11.91 -24.15
C CYS A 129 -17.91 12.52 -25.52
N LYS A 130 -16.87 12.02 -26.20
CA LYS A 130 -16.50 12.50 -27.54
C LYS A 130 -17.45 12.01 -28.64
N THR A 131 -18.16 10.90 -28.40
CA THR A 131 -19.07 10.29 -29.38
C THR A 131 -20.49 10.85 -29.30
N CYS A 132 -21.10 10.85 -28.11
CA CYS A 132 -22.51 11.26 -27.95
C CYS A 132 -22.69 12.64 -27.30
N GLY A 133 -21.61 13.32 -26.92
CA GLY A 133 -21.64 14.64 -26.28
C GLY A 133 -22.17 14.68 -24.85
N ARG A 134 -22.74 13.58 -24.33
CA ARG A 134 -23.31 13.50 -22.97
C ARG A 134 -22.23 13.58 -21.89
N GLY A 135 -22.61 14.11 -20.74
CA GLY A 135 -21.76 14.21 -19.56
C GLY A 135 -21.89 12.99 -18.65
N THR A 136 -20.75 12.51 -18.16
CA THR A 136 -20.62 11.46 -17.15
C THR A 136 -20.00 12.05 -15.89
N ARG A 137 -20.60 11.77 -14.74
CA ARG A 137 -20.14 12.26 -13.43
C ARG A 137 -19.14 11.29 -12.84
N PHE A 138 -18.11 11.82 -12.19
CA PHE A 138 -17.14 11.05 -11.43
C PHE A 138 -16.94 11.67 -10.04
N PRO A 139 -17.80 11.31 -9.07
CA PRO A 139 -17.65 11.73 -7.69
C PRO A 139 -16.41 11.09 -7.05
N ARG A 140 -15.63 11.90 -6.32
CA ARG A 140 -14.43 11.47 -5.59
C ARG A 140 -14.81 11.10 -4.16
N TYR A 141 -15.32 9.87 -3.97
CA TYR A 141 -15.84 9.41 -2.68
C TYR A 141 -14.73 9.19 -1.64
N ASN A 142 -15.01 9.59 -0.39
CA ASN A 142 -14.14 9.35 0.76
C ASN A 142 -14.73 8.30 1.73
N ASP A 143 -15.98 7.90 1.55
CA ASP A 143 -16.60 6.80 2.28
C ASP A 143 -16.10 5.44 1.74
N PRO A 144 -15.28 4.68 2.49
CA PRO A 144 -14.77 3.40 2.03
C PRO A 144 -15.89 2.37 1.83
N GLY A 145 -17.02 2.51 2.51
CA GLY A 145 -18.21 1.68 2.30
C GLY A 145 -18.79 1.87 0.90
N LYS A 146 -18.83 3.09 0.37
CA LYS A 146 -19.24 3.37 -1.02
C LYS A 146 -18.20 2.87 -2.01
N LEU A 147 -16.91 2.92 -1.66
CA LEU A 147 -15.83 2.42 -2.52
C LEU A 147 -15.87 0.89 -2.73
N LEU A 148 -16.38 0.13 -1.75
CA LEU A 148 -16.66 -1.31 -1.93
C LEU A 148 -17.72 -1.59 -3.01
N ASP A 149 -18.63 -0.63 -3.25
CA ASP A 149 -19.66 -0.73 -4.28
C ASP A 149 -19.14 -0.25 -5.64
N THR A 150 -18.48 0.91 -5.68
CA THR A 150 -18.01 1.50 -6.94
C THR A 150 -16.79 0.79 -7.52
N ARG A 151 -15.96 0.19 -6.65
CA ARG A 151 -14.77 -0.61 -6.99
C ARG A 151 -13.82 0.07 -7.97
N ARG A 152 -13.77 1.41 -7.94
CA ARG A 152 -13.00 2.18 -8.91
C ARG A 152 -12.57 3.52 -8.35
N GLY A 153 -11.42 4.02 -8.82
CA GLY A 153 -10.90 5.32 -8.40
C GLY A 153 -9.44 5.55 -8.77
N ARG A 154 -8.78 6.46 -8.04
CA ARG A 154 -7.34 6.74 -8.13
C ARG A 154 -6.67 6.46 -6.77
N CYS A 155 -5.41 6.81 -6.59
CA CYS A 155 -4.62 6.41 -5.41
C CYS A 155 -5.31 6.66 -4.06
N GLY A 156 -6.01 7.80 -3.90
CA GLY A 156 -6.80 8.08 -2.69
C GLY A 156 -7.91 7.06 -2.43
N GLU A 157 -8.75 6.76 -3.42
CA GLU A 157 -9.81 5.75 -3.29
C GLU A 157 -9.24 4.34 -3.11
N TRP A 158 -8.17 4.02 -3.83
CA TRP A 158 -7.49 2.73 -3.75
C TRP A 158 -6.97 2.47 -2.34
N ALA A 159 -6.15 3.38 -1.79
CA ALA A 159 -5.57 3.23 -0.46
C ALA A 159 -6.64 3.25 0.65
N ASN A 160 -7.67 4.10 0.51
CA ASN A 160 -8.78 4.18 1.47
C ASN A 160 -9.54 2.84 1.57
N CYS A 161 -10.00 2.33 0.42
CA CYS A 161 -10.73 1.06 0.37
C CYS A 161 -9.85 -0.13 0.75
N PHE A 162 -8.58 -0.16 0.32
CA PHE A 162 -7.66 -1.24 0.65
C PHE A 162 -7.33 -1.28 2.15
N THR A 163 -7.12 -0.12 2.78
CA THR A 163 -6.87 -0.06 4.23
C THR A 163 -8.06 -0.63 5.02
N LEU A 164 -9.31 -0.32 4.63
CA LEU A 164 -10.50 -0.96 5.20
C LEU A 164 -10.46 -2.48 5.01
N CYS A 165 -10.08 -2.97 3.83
CA CYS A 165 -9.98 -4.42 3.57
C CYS A 165 -8.95 -5.09 4.49
N CYS A 166 -7.78 -4.47 4.68
CA CYS A 166 -6.77 -4.96 5.63
C CYS A 166 -7.33 -5.08 7.05
N ARG A 167 -7.98 -4.01 7.55
CA ARG A 167 -8.62 -4.00 8.87
C ARG A 167 -9.70 -5.07 9.00
N ALA A 168 -10.53 -5.23 7.97
CA ALA A 168 -11.59 -6.23 7.93
C ALA A 168 -11.08 -7.68 7.93
N MET A 169 -9.88 -7.91 7.38
CA MET A 169 -9.17 -9.19 7.39
C MET A 169 -8.33 -9.42 8.66
N GLY A 170 -8.38 -8.50 9.64
CA GLY A 170 -7.67 -8.63 10.90
C GLY A 170 -6.20 -8.20 10.86
N LEU A 171 -5.73 -7.65 9.74
CA LEU A 171 -4.39 -7.08 9.65
C LEU A 171 -4.35 -5.75 10.40
N ASP A 172 -3.37 -5.56 11.28
CA ASP A 172 -3.14 -4.26 11.91
C ASP A 172 -2.55 -3.31 10.87
N ALA A 173 -3.37 -2.36 10.42
CA ALA A 173 -3.10 -1.57 9.23
C ALA A 173 -3.32 -0.08 9.49
N ARG A 174 -2.55 0.74 8.80
CA ARG A 174 -2.63 2.20 8.86
C ARG A 174 -2.53 2.81 7.48
N ILE A 175 -3.22 3.92 7.27
CA ILE A 175 -3.17 4.67 6.02
C ILE A 175 -2.06 5.71 6.11
N VAL A 176 -1.26 5.85 5.06
CA VAL A 176 -0.16 6.81 4.98
C VAL A 176 -0.48 7.85 3.93
N PHE A 177 -0.45 9.12 4.33
CA PHE A 177 -0.63 10.24 3.43
C PHE A 177 0.71 10.91 3.17
N ASP A 178 1.11 10.93 1.90
CA ASP A 178 2.21 11.74 1.38
C ASP A 178 1.66 13.08 0.88
N TRP A 179 2.16 14.18 1.43
CA TRP A 179 1.69 15.53 1.07
C TRP A 179 2.06 15.94 -0.36
N THR A 180 2.82 15.12 -1.10
CA THR A 180 3.09 15.26 -2.53
C THR A 180 2.13 14.45 -3.41
N ASP A 181 0.86 14.37 -3.00
CA ASP A 181 -0.27 13.80 -3.76
C ASP A 181 -0.15 12.29 -4.01
N HIS A 182 0.14 11.51 -2.95
CA HIS A 182 0.01 10.05 -2.98
C HIS A 182 -0.42 9.49 -1.63
N VAL A 183 -1.02 8.31 -1.62
CA VAL A 183 -1.55 7.66 -0.43
C VAL A 183 -1.38 6.15 -0.57
N TRP A 184 -1.01 5.48 0.51
CA TRP A 184 -0.82 4.03 0.55
C TRP A 184 -1.14 3.47 1.94
N THR A 185 -0.85 2.19 2.16
CA THR A 185 -1.14 1.48 3.41
C THR A 185 0.16 0.91 3.99
N GLU A 186 0.25 0.83 5.31
CA GLU A 186 1.22 -0.02 5.98
C GLU A 186 0.47 -1.05 6.82
N TYR A 187 1.02 -2.26 6.95
CA TYR A 187 0.55 -3.24 7.92
C TYR A 187 1.66 -3.63 8.87
N PHE A 188 1.33 -3.95 10.11
CA PHE A 188 2.32 -4.43 11.09
C PHE A 188 2.48 -5.94 10.94
N SER A 189 3.69 -6.39 10.61
CA SER A 189 4.04 -7.80 10.55
C SER A 189 4.53 -8.26 11.93
N PRO A 190 3.81 -9.17 12.63
CA PRO A 190 4.27 -9.69 13.91
C PRO A 190 5.58 -10.47 13.76
N ALA A 191 5.71 -11.26 12.69
CA ALA A 191 6.91 -12.06 12.42
C ALA A 191 8.16 -11.20 12.18
N LYS A 192 8.02 -10.06 11.48
CA LYS A 192 9.14 -9.12 11.25
C LYS A 192 9.32 -8.10 12.38
N GLY A 193 8.35 -7.98 13.29
CA GLY A 193 8.36 -7.01 14.37
C GLY A 193 8.32 -5.53 13.92
N ARG A 194 7.84 -5.24 12.70
CA ARG A 194 7.82 -3.87 12.14
C ARG A 194 6.66 -3.61 11.19
N TRP A 195 6.47 -2.34 10.86
CA TRP A 195 5.56 -1.93 9.79
C TRP A 195 6.15 -2.28 8.41
N VAL A 196 5.28 -2.77 7.54
CA VAL A 196 5.59 -3.18 6.17
C VAL A 196 4.75 -2.33 5.22
N HIS A 197 5.42 -1.72 4.25
CA HIS A 197 4.80 -0.91 3.21
C HIS A 197 3.94 -1.74 2.25
N LEU A 198 2.73 -1.26 1.96
CA LEU A 198 1.81 -1.80 0.94
C LEU A 198 1.27 -0.68 0.04
N ASP A 199 1.59 -0.71 -1.26
CA ASP A 199 0.91 0.13 -2.25
C ASP A 199 -0.06 -0.71 -3.09
N PRO A 200 -1.40 -0.57 -2.89
CA PRO A 200 -2.39 -1.34 -3.64
C PRO A 200 -2.48 -0.93 -5.11
N CYS A 201 -2.15 0.31 -5.47
CA CYS A 201 -2.15 0.75 -6.87
C CYS A 201 -1.08 0.02 -7.66
N GLU A 202 0.06 -0.22 -7.02
CA GLU A 202 1.23 -0.82 -7.63
C GLU A 202 1.33 -2.33 -7.37
N ALA A 203 0.55 -2.87 -6.42
CA ALA A 203 0.76 -4.19 -5.81
C ALA A 203 2.20 -4.35 -5.30
N ALA A 204 2.72 -3.30 -4.67
CA ALA A 204 4.06 -3.28 -4.12
C ALA A 204 4.05 -3.63 -2.63
N TYR A 205 4.65 -4.76 -2.29
CA TYR A 205 4.84 -5.24 -0.93
C TYR A 205 6.29 -4.96 -0.48
N ASP A 206 6.46 -4.32 0.68
CA ASP A 206 7.74 -4.04 1.36
C ASP A 206 8.79 -3.31 0.50
N LYS A 207 8.34 -2.32 -0.27
CA LYS A 207 9.18 -1.48 -1.17
C LYS A 207 9.04 0.01 -0.84
N PRO A 208 9.48 0.47 0.35
CA PRO A 208 9.25 1.84 0.77
C PRO A 208 9.99 2.89 -0.08
N LEU A 209 11.14 2.54 -0.67
CA LEU A 209 11.87 3.44 -1.58
C LEU A 209 11.27 3.51 -2.99
N LEU A 210 10.13 2.86 -3.25
CA LEU A 210 9.43 2.91 -4.55
C LEU A 210 9.20 4.34 -5.03
N TYR A 211 8.84 5.25 -4.14
CA TYR A 211 8.48 6.62 -4.50
C TYR A 211 9.71 7.48 -4.79
N GLU A 212 10.68 7.51 -3.87
CA GLU A 212 11.88 8.33 -4.05
C GLU A 212 12.78 7.76 -5.15
N ALA A 213 13.19 6.50 -5.05
CA ALA A 213 14.15 5.90 -5.95
C ALA A 213 13.50 5.34 -7.22
N GLY A 214 12.32 4.73 -7.12
CA GLY A 214 11.61 4.21 -8.29
C GLY A 214 10.98 5.30 -9.14
N TRP A 215 10.25 6.24 -8.53
CA TRP A 215 9.52 7.28 -9.25
C TRP A 215 10.26 8.62 -9.32
N GLY A 216 11.38 8.79 -8.60
CA GLY A 216 12.06 10.07 -8.53
C GLY A 216 11.30 11.15 -7.74
N LYS A 217 10.26 10.77 -6.97
CA LYS A 217 9.43 11.74 -6.24
C LYS A 217 10.26 12.50 -5.20
N LYS A 218 10.07 13.82 -5.16
CA LYS A 218 10.63 14.71 -4.14
C LYS A 218 9.64 14.84 -2.98
N LEU A 219 9.61 13.82 -2.13
CA LEU A 219 8.76 13.77 -0.93
C LEU A 219 9.02 14.95 0.02
N SER A 220 8.05 15.25 0.89
CA SER A 220 8.17 16.23 1.97
C SER A 220 7.74 15.65 3.31
N TYR A 221 6.53 15.10 3.39
CA TYR A 221 6.02 14.45 4.58
C TYR A 221 5.22 13.22 4.19
N ALA A 222 5.47 12.12 4.88
CA ALA A 222 4.63 10.94 4.88
C ALA A 222 4.17 10.67 6.32
N ILE A 223 2.89 10.87 6.60
CA ILE A 223 2.31 10.69 7.94
C ILE A 223 1.35 9.51 7.92
N ALA A 224 1.54 8.60 8.86
CA ALA A 224 0.72 7.41 9.02
C ALA A 224 -0.35 7.58 10.10
N PHE A 225 -1.55 7.06 9.85
CA PHE A 225 -2.71 7.17 10.72
C PHE A 225 -3.33 5.78 10.93
N SER A 226 -3.36 5.34 12.19
CA SER A 226 -3.98 4.09 12.63
C SER A 226 -5.05 4.37 13.67
N LYS A 227 -5.73 3.31 14.15
CA LYS A 227 -6.61 3.40 15.32
C LYS A 227 -5.87 3.77 16.61
N ASP A 228 -4.55 3.50 16.69
CA ASP A 228 -3.76 3.63 17.92
C ASP A 228 -2.75 4.78 17.88
N SER A 229 -2.43 5.33 16.71
CA SER A 229 -1.36 6.32 16.55
C SER A 229 -1.49 7.22 15.32
N VAL A 230 -0.85 8.38 15.44
CA VAL A 230 -0.45 9.25 14.32
C VAL A 230 1.07 9.37 14.38
N THR A 231 1.76 8.93 13.33
CA THR A 231 3.23 8.82 13.31
C THR A 231 3.80 9.47 12.06
N ASP A 232 4.85 10.27 12.20
CA ASP A 232 5.65 10.71 11.06
C ASP A 232 6.56 9.57 10.61
N VAL A 233 6.27 9.01 9.43
CA VAL A 233 6.99 7.86 8.86
C VAL A 233 7.88 8.28 7.70
N THR A 234 8.10 9.58 7.49
CA THR A 234 8.84 10.13 6.34
C THR A 234 10.20 9.48 6.16
N ARG A 235 10.93 9.22 7.27
CA ARG A 235 12.25 8.57 7.24
C ARG A 235 12.24 7.17 6.64
N ARG A 236 11.13 6.43 6.68
CA ARG A 236 11.03 5.13 6.01
C ARG A 236 11.03 5.26 4.49
N TYR A 237 10.62 6.40 3.96
CA TYR A 237 10.38 6.60 2.53
C TYR A 237 11.46 7.45 1.84
N THR A 238 12.54 7.78 2.55
CA THR A 238 13.66 8.54 1.98
C THR A 238 15.00 7.99 2.45
N SER A 239 15.91 7.77 1.50
CA SER A 239 17.31 7.44 1.74
C SER A 239 18.16 8.67 2.07
N ASP A 240 17.68 9.86 1.72
CA ASP A 240 18.32 11.15 2.00
C ASP A 240 17.34 12.10 2.70
N PHE A 241 17.21 11.92 4.02
CA PHE A 241 16.35 12.78 4.83
C PHE A 241 16.86 14.21 4.87
N ALA A 242 18.18 14.43 4.84
CA ALA A 242 18.78 15.75 4.93
C ALA A 242 18.40 16.65 3.74
N SER A 243 18.44 16.12 2.51
CA SER A 243 17.98 16.90 1.34
C SER A 243 16.47 17.07 1.28
N LEU A 244 15.72 16.32 2.08
CA LEU A 244 14.26 16.40 2.17
C LEU A 244 13.78 17.48 3.16
N VAL A 245 14.50 17.70 4.27
CA VAL A 245 14.14 18.69 5.31
C VAL A 245 13.77 20.07 4.75
N PRO A 246 14.46 20.67 3.75
CA PRO A 246 14.08 21.98 3.22
C PRO A 246 12.68 22.04 2.59
N ARG A 247 12.11 20.89 2.19
CA ARG A 247 10.74 20.79 1.66
C ARG A 247 9.68 20.69 2.76
N ARG A 248 10.11 20.59 4.03
CA ARG A 248 9.23 20.44 5.19
C ARG A 248 8.85 21.79 5.78
N THR A 249 7.95 22.49 5.09
CA THR A 249 7.63 23.90 5.38
C THR A 249 6.31 24.15 6.10
N GLU A 250 5.45 23.13 6.26
CA GLU A 250 4.12 23.26 6.89
C GLU A 250 4.19 23.64 8.39
N ALA A 251 5.20 23.18 9.13
CA ALA A 251 5.45 23.56 10.52
C ALA A 251 6.88 23.23 10.94
N PRO A 252 7.43 23.86 12.00
CA PRO A 252 8.69 23.41 12.61
C PRO A 252 8.62 21.95 13.08
N GLU A 253 9.71 21.19 12.95
CA GLU A 253 9.74 19.76 13.34
C GLU A 253 9.24 19.48 14.77
N PRO A 254 9.60 20.28 15.81
CA PRO A 254 9.07 20.06 17.16
C PRO A 254 7.54 20.21 17.23
N VAL A 255 6.94 21.05 16.37
CA VAL A 255 5.49 21.24 16.30
C VAL A 255 4.82 20.02 15.66
N VAL A 256 5.40 19.46 14.59
CA VAL A 256 4.91 18.22 13.95
C VAL A 256 4.94 17.07 14.96
N LEU A 257 6.06 16.90 15.67
CA LEU A 257 6.22 15.88 16.71
C LEU A 257 5.20 16.07 17.84
N ALA A 258 5.02 17.30 18.33
CA ALA A 258 4.06 17.58 19.39
C ALA A 258 2.61 17.29 18.96
N LEU A 259 2.21 17.70 17.75
CA LEU A 259 0.85 17.47 17.25
C LEU A 259 0.54 15.98 17.07
N THR A 260 1.47 15.22 16.47
CA THR A 260 1.32 13.77 16.27
C THR A 260 1.27 13.01 17.60
N ALA A 261 2.12 13.38 18.58
CA ALA A 261 2.10 12.82 19.93
C ALA A 261 0.77 13.09 20.66
N VAL A 262 0.24 14.30 20.57
CA VAL A 262 -1.03 14.68 21.21
C VAL A 262 -2.21 13.92 20.63
N LEU A 263 -2.26 13.76 19.31
CA LEU A 263 -3.31 12.97 18.66
C LEU A 263 -3.20 11.49 19.04
N THR A 264 -1.99 10.94 19.07
CA THR A 264 -1.72 9.56 19.54
C THR A 264 -2.18 9.36 20.98
N GLN A 265 -1.87 10.30 21.89
CA GLN A 265 -2.35 10.25 23.28
C GLN A 265 -3.89 10.30 23.35
N GLY A 266 -4.52 11.09 22.47
CA GLY A 266 -5.98 11.15 22.35
C GLY A 266 -6.59 9.81 21.95
N LEU A 267 -6.01 9.13 20.96
CA LEU A 267 -6.46 7.81 20.47
C LEU A 267 -6.32 6.72 21.55
N ARG A 268 -5.30 6.83 22.40
CA ARG A 268 -5.02 5.85 23.45
C ARG A 268 -5.71 6.12 24.78
N ARG A 269 -6.56 7.15 24.83
CA ARG A 269 -7.29 7.50 26.05
C ARG A 269 -8.26 6.37 26.42
N GLY A 270 -8.16 5.87 27.65
CA GLY A 270 -9.03 4.80 28.16
C GLY A 270 -8.55 3.38 27.88
N MET A 271 -7.40 3.19 27.23
CA MET A 271 -6.77 1.87 27.10
C MET A 271 -6.15 1.41 28.44
N GLY A 272 -6.12 0.09 28.65
CA GLY A 272 -5.50 -0.53 29.82
C GLY A 272 -3.96 -0.45 29.82
N ALA A 273 -3.34 -0.58 31.00
CA ALA A 273 -1.90 -0.41 31.18
C ALA A 273 -1.06 -1.38 30.31
N GLU A 274 -1.47 -2.64 30.22
CA GLU A 274 -0.78 -3.67 29.41
C GLU A 274 -0.80 -3.32 27.91
N GLN A 275 -1.96 -2.91 27.38
CA GLN A 275 -2.11 -2.49 25.99
C GLN A 275 -1.24 -1.26 25.70
N LEU A 276 -1.25 -0.27 26.60
CA LEU A 276 -0.42 0.93 26.48
C LEU A 276 1.07 0.58 26.48
N GLN A 277 1.51 -0.35 27.34
CA GLN A 277 2.90 -0.79 27.39
C GLN A 277 3.32 -1.54 26.12
N ALA A 278 2.45 -2.38 25.56
CA ALA A 278 2.71 -3.05 24.29
C ALA A 278 2.85 -2.04 23.14
N LEU A 279 1.93 -1.06 23.06
CA LEU A 279 2.00 0.02 22.06
C LEU A 279 3.25 0.87 22.23
N HIS A 280 3.64 1.20 23.46
CA HIS A 280 4.85 1.98 23.71
C HIS A 280 6.13 1.25 23.26
N ARG A 281 6.23 -0.06 23.53
CA ARG A 281 7.35 -0.87 23.02
C ARG A 281 7.41 -0.87 21.49
N ARG A 282 6.25 -0.98 20.83
CA ARG A 282 6.16 -0.90 19.37
C ARG A 282 6.60 0.47 18.83
N ASP A 283 6.17 1.56 19.47
CA ASP A 283 6.55 2.92 19.06
C ASP A 283 8.06 3.15 19.18
N LEU A 284 8.68 2.65 20.26
CA LEU A 284 10.14 2.74 20.45
C LEU A 284 10.89 1.96 19.37
N ALA A 285 10.48 0.73 19.08
CA ALA A 285 11.08 -0.08 18.01
C ALA A 285 10.94 0.61 16.63
N GLU A 286 9.79 1.22 16.35
CA GLU A 286 9.60 1.99 15.12
C GLU A 286 10.47 3.26 15.11
N ALA A 287 10.63 3.96 16.24
CA ALA A 287 11.49 5.15 16.31
C ALA A 287 12.96 4.80 16.04
N GLU A 288 13.44 3.66 16.54
CA GLU A 288 14.78 3.13 16.25
C GLU A 288 14.93 2.76 14.76
N GLU A 289 13.96 2.06 14.17
CA GLU A 289 13.92 1.75 12.74
C GLU A 289 14.01 3.04 11.89
N LEU A 290 13.16 4.02 12.19
CA LEU A 290 13.09 5.28 11.46
C LEU A 290 14.39 6.10 11.61
N ALA A 291 15.05 6.05 12.76
CA ALA A 291 16.34 6.71 12.97
C ALA A 291 17.45 6.10 12.09
N GLY A 292 17.40 4.78 11.83
CA GLY A 292 18.32 4.07 10.95
C GLY A 292 18.09 4.34 9.45
N GLY A 293 16.91 4.84 9.07
CA GLY A 293 16.53 5.05 7.67
C GLY A 293 16.15 3.74 6.95
N PRO A 294 15.78 3.82 5.67
CA PRO A 294 15.29 2.66 4.94
C PRO A 294 16.42 1.73 4.53
N ALA A 295 16.13 0.43 4.53
CA ALA A 295 17.00 -0.55 3.89
C ALA A 295 17.13 -0.26 2.39
N ALA A 296 18.33 -0.49 1.85
CA ALA A 296 18.56 -0.39 0.42
C ALA A 296 17.62 -1.34 -0.36
N PRO A 297 17.14 -0.95 -1.55
CA PRO A 297 16.27 -1.80 -2.35
C PRO A 297 16.97 -3.10 -2.74
N ARG A 298 16.25 -4.22 -2.67
CA ARG A 298 16.72 -5.52 -3.17
C ARG A 298 16.54 -5.59 -4.70
N GLY A 299 17.27 -4.73 -5.42
CA GLY A 299 17.23 -4.63 -6.89
C GLY A 299 16.57 -3.34 -7.41
N PRO A 300 16.49 -3.18 -8.76
CA PRO A 300 15.93 -1.99 -9.37
C PRO A 300 14.45 -1.84 -9.04
N LEU A 301 14.05 -0.62 -8.68
CA LEU A 301 12.65 -0.28 -8.41
C LEU A 301 12.01 0.26 -9.69
N PRO A 302 10.78 -0.17 -10.02
CA PRO A 302 10.11 0.29 -11.23
C PRO A 302 9.63 1.73 -11.08
N GLY A 303 9.48 2.42 -12.22
CA GLY A 303 8.65 3.62 -12.31
C GLY A 303 7.17 3.32 -12.01
N ARG A 304 6.36 4.37 -11.93
CA ARG A 304 4.92 4.25 -11.67
C ARG A 304 4.25 3.44 -12.78
N GLN A 305 3.37 2.51 -12.42
CA GLN A 305 2.61 1.70 -13.39
C GLN A 305 1.19 2.25 -13.64
N THR A 306 0.63 3.00 -12.69
CA THR A 306 -0.71 3.60 -12.78
C THR A 306 -0.72 5.00 -13.40
N GLY A 307 -1.86 5.41 -13.97
CA GLY A 307 -2.02 6.69 -14.66
C GLY A 307 -1.68 6.63 -16.15
N THR A 308 -2.02 7.69 -16.90
CA THR A 308 -1.64 7.79 -18.32
C THR A 308 -0.14 7.96 -18.46
N GLU A 309 0.44 7.51 -19.57
CA GLU A 309 1.87 7.66 -19.84
C GLU A 309 2.28 9.13 -19.87
N GLU A 310 1.49 9.99 -20.50
CA GLU A 310 1.69 11.45 -20.52
C GLU A 310 1.79 12.03 -19.10
N TRP A 311 0.88 11.61 -18.21
CA TRP A 311 0.86 12.08 -16.82
C TRP A 311 2.08 11.59 -16.03
N ARG A 312 2.46 10.32 -16.19
CA ARG A 312 3.68 9.76 -15.56
C ARG A 312 4.94 10.47 -16.04
N ARG A 313 5.06 10.69 -17.36
CA ARG A 313 6.18 11.39 -17.99
C ARG A 313 6.28 12.83 -17.52
N ALA A 314 5.15 13.56 -17.49
CA ALA A 314 5.10 14.94 -17.01
C ALA A 314 5.55 15.10 -15.56
N ARG A 315 5.40 14.06 -14.75
CA ARG A 315 5.84 14.03 -13.34
C ARG A 315 7.23 13.43 -13.13
N GLY A 316 7.89 12.96 -14.19
CA GLY A 316 9.19 12.27 -14.09
C GLY A 316 9.12 10.87 -13.46
N GLU A 317 7.91 10.30 -13.33
CA GLU A 317 7.68 9.04 -12.60
C GLU A 317 7.83 7.79 -13.48
N MET A 318 8.50 7.90 -14.63
CA MET A 318 8.73 6.78 -15.56
C MET A 318 9.80 5.79 -15.07
N GLY A 319 10.55 6.16 -14.02
CA GLY A 319 11.77 5.47 -13.59
C GLY A 319 12.97 5.87 -14.44
N SER A 320 14.18 5.54 -13.98
CA SER A 320 15.40 5.80 -14.73
C SER A 320 15.44 4.97 -16.01
N ALA A 321 15.28 5.61 -17.18
CA ALA A 321 15.62 5.03 -18.46
C ALA A 321 17.15 4.89 -18.54
N GLY A 322 17.70 3.71 -18.18
CA GLY A 322 19.15 3.55 -18.11
C GLY A 322 19.64 2.19 -17.65
N GLY A 323 19.28 1.13 -18.37
CA GLY A 323 20.08 -0.10 -18.42
C GLY A 323 20.52 -0.31 -19.86
N LYS A 324 21.69 0.22 -20.24
CA LYS A 324 22.40 -0.30 -21.41
C LYS A 324 22.73 -1.76 -21.12
N ASP A 325 22.59 -2.62 -22.12
CA ASP A 325 23.19 -3.95 -22.15
C ASP A 325 24.65 -3.86 -21.69
N GLY A 326 24.87 -4.24 -20.44
CA GLY A 326 26.17 -4.36 -19.83
C GLY A 326 26.39 -5.85 -19.59
N THR A 327 27.04 -6.50 -20.56
CA THR A 327 27.70 -7.79 -20.38
C THR A 327 28.75 -7.65 -19.27
N ALA A 328 28.34 -7.83 -18.03
CA ALA A 328 29.22 -8.00 -16.90
C ALA A 328 28.76 -9.24 -16.15
N ALA A 329 29.62 -10.27 -16.17
CA ALA A 329 29.39 -11.51 -15.44
C ALA A 329 29.10 -11.21 -13.96
N PRO A 330 28.06 -11.81 -13.36
CA PRO A 330 27.74 -11.57 -11.97
C PRO A 330 28.88 -12.08 -11.08
N LYS A 331 29.41 -11.22 -10.21
CA LYS A 331 30.23 -11.66 -9.07
C LYS A 331 29.35 -12.49 -8.13
N PRO A 332 29.86 -13.58 -7.54
CA PRO A 332 29.07 -14.44 -6.68
C PRO A 332 28.64 -13.67 -5.44
N LEU A 333 27.32 -13.46 -5.32
CA LEU A 333 26.66 -13.00 -4.10
C LEU A 333 26.73 -14.11 -3.05
N ALA A 334 26.90 -13.73 -1.79
CA ALA A 334 26.72 -14.64 -0.67
C ALA A 334 25.32 -15.29 -0.77
N ARG A 335 25.29 -16.63 -0.68
CA ARG A 335 24.08 -17.47 -0.79
C ARG A 335 23.06 -17.03 0.26
N THR A 336 22.13 -16.18 -0.14
CA THR A 336 20.87 -15.96 0.57
C THR A 336 19.86 -16.97 0.02
N GLY A 337 19.03 -17.53 0.90
CA GLY A 337 18.19 -18.70 0.62
C GLY A 337 17.39 -18.59 -0.68
N THR A 338 17.27 -19.72 -1.37
CA THR A 338 16.46 -19.87 -2.58
C THR A 338 14.99 -19.73 -2.22
N ARG A 339 14.32 -18.67 -2.68
CA ARG A 339 12.86 -18.50 -2.53
C ARG A 339 12.11 -19.17 -3.66
N PHE A 340 11.05 -19.90 -3.33
CA PHE A 340 10.17 -20.53 -4.31
C PHE A 340 8.79 -19.85 -4.32
N MET A 341 8.15 -19.78 -5.48
CA MET A 341 6.77 -19.29 -5.64
C MET A 341 5.96 -20.26 -6.50
N PRO A 342 4.63 -20.33 -6.32
CA PRO A 342 3.76 -21.07 -7.22
C PRO A 342 3.98 -20.59 -8.67
N ALA A 343 4.13 -21.53 -9.60
CA ALA A 343 4.27 -21.23 -11.01
C ALA A 343 3.01 -20.50 -11.52
N ASN A 344 3.20 -19.33 -12.12
CA ASN A 344 2.12 -18.60 -12.77
C ASN A 344 1.80 -19.25 -14.12
N ASP A 345 1.07 -20.36 -14.09
CA ASP A 345 0.79 -21.19 -15.26
C ASP A 345 -0.22 -20.54 -16.25
N GLY A 346 -0.75 -19.35 -15.94
CA GLY A 346 -1.83 -18.70 -16.69
C GLY A 346 -1.50 -18.41 -18.17
N GLU A 347 -0.31 -17.87 -18.47
CA GLU A 347 0.11 -17.58 -19.85
C GLU A 347 0.62 -18.82 -20.59
N ALA A 348 1.23 -19.77 -19.89
CA ALA A 348 1.78 -20.98 -20.51
C ALA A 348 0.71 -21.98 -20.95
N LEU A 349 -0.44 -22.01 -20.27
CA LEU A 349 -1.60 -22.82 -20.64
C LEU A 349 -2.22 -22.45 -21.99
N ALA A 350 -2.01 -21.22 -22.47
CA ALA A 350 -2.47 -20.79 -23.79
C ALA A 350 -1.71 -21.48 -24.94
N HIS A 351 -0.50 -21.97 -24.67
CA HIS A 351 0.39 -22.54 -25.69
C HIS A 351 0.60 -24.06 -25.54
N GLU A 352 0.43 -24.64 -24.34
CA GLU A 352 0.59 -26.09 -24.13
C GLU A 352 -0.47 -26.69 -23.18
N PRO A 353 -1.64 -27.10 -23.70
CA PRO A 353 -2.76 -27.58 -22.89
C PRO A 353 -2.52 -28.93 -22.18
N ARG A 354 -1.41 -29.63 -22.46
CA ARG A 354 -0.99 -30.88 -21.78
C ARG A 354 -0.04 -30.66 -20.59
N ARG A 355 0.34 -29.40 -20.31
CA ARG A 355 1.24 -29.07 -19.21
C ARG A 355 0.52 -29.28 -17.87
N ILE A 356 1.17 -30.01 -16.96
CA ILE A 356 0.65 -30.24 -15.59
C ILE A 356 0.62 -28.90 -14.85
N ARG A 357 -0.47 -28.64 -14.12
CA ARG A 357 -0.66 -27.47 -13.26
C ARG A 357 -0.01 -27.69 -11.91
N GLY A 358 0.54 -26.63 -11.34
CA GLY A 358 1.05 -26.65 -9.97
C GLY A 358 2.48 -27.18 -9.92
N GLY A 359 3.40 -26.25 -9.76
CA GLY A 359 4.80 -26.47 -9.45
C GLY A 359 5.35 -25.21 -8.81
N PHE A 360 6.49 -25.30 -8.15
CA PHE A 360 7.14 -24.14 -7.55
C PHE A 360 8.39 -23.78 -8.35
N VAL A 361 8.52 -22.52 -8.74
CA VAL A 361 9.68 -21.98 -9.45
C VAL A 361 10.47 -21.07 -8.51
N ARG A 362 11.78 -20.94 -8.72
CA ARG A 362 12.54 -19.88 -8.04
C ARG A 362 11.87 -18.53 -8.34
N ALA A 363 11.76 -17.68 -7.33
CA ALA A 363 11.18 -16.35 -7.46
C ALA A 363 11.87 -15.47 -8.52
N SER A 364 13.11 -15.81 -8.90
CA SER A 364 13.89 -15.15 -9.96
C SER A 364 13.62 -15.67 -11.38
N GLY A 365 12.82 -16.71 -11.57
CA GLY A 365 12.44 -17.24 -12.89
C GLY A 365 13.55 -17.91 -13.71
N HIS A 366 14.79 -17.98 -13.21
CA HIS A 366 15.94 -18.54 -13.93
C HIS A 366 16.77 -19.46 -13.02
N ASN A 367 17.13 -20.64 -13.54
CA ASN A 367 18.21 -21.48 -13.01
C ASN A 367 19.55 -20.92 -13.49
N ALA A 368 20.62 -21.05 -12.70
CA ALA A 368 21.96 -20.69 -13.17
C ALA A 368 22.42 -21.66 -14.29
N PRO A 369 23.33 -21.27 -15.21
CA PRO A 369 23.81 -22.12 -16.30
C PRO A 369 24.38 -23.48 -15.85
N GLU A 370 24.91 -23.55 -14.63
CA GLU A 370 25.45 -24.73 -13.97
C GLU A 370 24.40 -25.61 -13.26
N GLU A 371 23.17 -25.12 -13.08
CA GLU A 371 22.08 -25.84 -12.43
C GLU A 371 21.27 -26.62 -13.46
N THR A 372 21.49 -27.93 -13.52
CA THR A 372 20.71 -28.85 -14.37
C THR A 372 19.43 -29.26 -13.65
N VAL A 373 18.30 -29.27 -14.37
CA VAL A 373 17.04 -29.84 -13.86
C VAL A 373 17.28 -31.33 -13.60
N VAL A 374 17.38 -31.72 -12.34
CA VAL A 374 17.75 -33.09 -11.96
C VAL A 374 16.57 -34.05 -12.15
N ARG A 375 15.32 -33.56 -12.12
CA ARG A 375 14.11 -34.35 -12.36
C ARG A 375 12.90 -33.47 -12.68
N ALA A 376 12.06 -33.93 -13.61
CA ALA A 376 10.68 -33.47 -13.73
C ALA A 376 9.78 -34.40 -12.91
N PHE A 377 8.83 -33.85 -12.16
CA PHE A 377 7.86 -34.62 -11.38
C PHE A 377 6.88 -35.32 -12.34
N ASP A 378 6.92 -36.65 -12.39
CA ASP A 378 6.11 -37.49 -13.29
C ASP A 378 4.74 -37.87 -12.72
N GLY A 379 4.41 -37.38 -11.52
CA GLY A 379 3.12 -37.60 -10.87
C GLY A 379 2.97 -38.97 -10.22
N ASN A 380 4.02 -39.79 -10.13
CA ASN A 380 3.96 -41.07 -9.43
C ASN A 380 4.26 -40.91 -7.93
N SER A 381 3.39 -41.43 -7.07
CA SER A 381 3.55 -41.35 -5.60
C SER A 381 4.71 -42.18 -5.06
N SER A 382 5.23 -43.14 -5.83
CA SER A 382 6.35 -44.00 -5.41
C SER A 382 7.72 -43.39 -5.67
N THR A 383 7.81 -42.22 -6.31
CA THR A 383 9.06 -41.58 -6.72
C THR A 383 9.29 -40.20 -6.07
N LYS A 384 8.49 -39.86 -5.04
CA LYS A 384 8.63 -38.64 -4.22
C LYS A 384 10.03 -38.49 -3.63
#